data_AF-A0A2V6Z546-F1
#
_entry.id   AF-A0A2V6Z546-F1
#
_cell.length_a   1.000
_cell.length_b   1.000
_cell.length_c   1.000
_cell.angle_alpha   90.00
_cell.angle_beta   90.00
_cell.angle_gamma   90.00
#
_symmetry.space_group_name_H-M   'P 1'
#
loop_
_entity.id
_entity.type
_entity.pdbx_description
1 polymer ?
#
loop_
_entity_poly.entity_id
_entity_poly.type
_entity_poly.pdbx_seq_one_letter_code
_entity_poly.pdbx_strand_id
1 'polypeptide(L)'
;MDRYGYWNKILHVNLSDRSTWIEEPGDLFFRRYAGGRGLIAHYLLKYVPKGADPLGPDNILVIAPGVLTGAPVPGAGRHSVGAKSPLTGGFGESESGGYW
;
A
#
# COMPACT_ATOMS: atom_id res chain seq x y z
N MET A 1 -13.46 5.65 -19.48
CA MET A 1 -13.98 4.36 -18.98
C MET A 1 -14.31 4.58 -17.52
N ASP A 2 -15.50 4.21 -17.08
CA ASP A 2 -15.88 4.40 -15.68
C ASP A 2 -15.03 3.50 -14.78
N ARG A 3 -14.52 4.06 -13.67
CA ARG A 3 -13.74 3.34 -12.67
C ARG A 3 -14.60 3.04 -11.46
N TYR A 4 -14.56 1.80 -10.97
CA TYR A 4 -15.25 1.37 -9.76
C TYR A 4 -14.28 0.69 -8.80
N GLY A 5 -14.41 0.98 -7.51
CA GLY A 5 -13.62 0.37 -6.44
C GLY A 5 -12.23 0.99 -6.20
N TYR A 6 -11.69 1.80 -7.11
CA TYR A 6 -10.41 2.48 -6.93
C TYR A 6 -10.41 3.88 -7.55
N TRP A 7 -9.55 4.74 -7.00
CA TRP A 7 -9.45 6.15 -7.42
C TRP A 7 -8.38 6.41 -8.48
N ASN A 8 -7.56 5.40 -8.81
CA ASN A 8 -6.37 5.55 -9.63
C ASN A 8 -5.40 6.63 -9.10
N LYS A 9 -5.30 6.74 -7.77
CA LYS A 9 -4.43 7.70 -7.10
C LYS A 9 -3.75 7.03 -5.92
N ILE A 10 -2.45 7.20 -5.85
CA ILE A 10 -1.62 6.71 -4.74
C ILE A 10 -0.79 7.90 -4.26
N LEU A 11 -1.03 8.32 -3.02
CA LEU A 11 -0.28 9.40 -2.40
C LEU A 11 1.07 8.86 -1.93
N HIS A 12 2.13 9.45 -2.45
CA HIS A 12 3.48 9.23 -1.98
C HIS A 12 3.89 10.40 -1.07
N VAL A 13 4.55 10.08 0.03
CA VAL A 13 5.03 11.05 1.01
C VAL A 13 6.48 10.71 1.34
N ASN A 14 7.40 11.64 1.07
CA ASN A 14 8.77 11.53 1.55
C ASN A 14 8.92 12.38 2.81
N LEU A 15 9.20 11.72 3.95
CA LEU A 15 9.32 12.40 5.24
C LEU A 15 10.66 13.12 5.42
N SER A 16 11.70 12.74 4.67
CA SER A 16 13.04 13.35 4.75
C SER A 16 13.05 14.75 4.15
N ASP A 17 12.38 14.96 3.01
CA ASP A 17 12.32 16.25 2.31
C ASP A 17 10.94 16.92 2.35
N ARG A 18 9.94 16.25 2.94
CA ARG A 18 8.55 16.72 3.07
C ARG A 18 7.82 16.89 1.74
N SER A 19 8.30 16.25 0.67
CA SER A 19 7.64 16.24 -0.62
C SER A 19 6.46 15.26 -0.64
N THR A 20 5.47 15.59 -1.48
CA THR A 20 4.32 14.72 -1.77
C THR A 20 4.01 14.75 -3.26
N TRP A 21 3.56 13.61 -3.79
CA TRP A 21 3.07 13.53 -5.16
C TRP A 21 2.03 12.41 -5.29
N ILE A 22 1.25 12.45 -6.37
CA ILE A 22 0.26 11.42 -6.69
C ILE A 22 0.78 10.57 -7.86
N GLU A 23 0.78 9.25 -7.69
CA GLU A 23 0.96 8.30 -8.79
C GLU A 23 -0.40 7.83 -9.31
N GLU A 24 -0.53 7.75 -10.64
CA GLU A 24 -1.73 7.30 -11.34
C GLU A 24 -1.40 6.09 -12.23
N PRO A 25 -1.25 4.88 -11.67
CA PRO A 25 -0.64 3.74 -12.38
C PRO A 25 -1.55 3.10 -13.45
N GLY A 26 -2.82 3.50 -13.52
CA GLY A 26 -3.79 3.06 -14.50
C GLY A 26 -4.55 1.79 -14.12
N ASP A 27 -5.62 1.52 -14.85
CA ASP A 27 -6.62 0.50 -14.50
C ASP A 27 -6.04 -0.92 -14.45
N LEU A 28 -5.04 -1.24 -15.29
CA LEU A 28 -4.37 -2.55 -15.30
C LEU A 28 -3.66 -2.85 -13.98
N PHE A 29 -3.16 -1.82 -13.29
CA PHE A 29 -2.49 -1.97 -12.00
C PHE A 29 -3.48 -2.48 -10.94
N PHE A 30 -4.64 -1.84 -10.81
CA PHE A 30 -5.66 -2.22 -9.83
C PHE A 30 -6.33 -3.55 -10.18
N ARG A 31 -6.47 -3.87 -11.48
CA ARG A 31 -6.92 -5.20 -11.92
C ARG A 31 -5.95 -6.31 -11.54
N ARG A 32 -4.65 -6.04 -11.55
CA ARG A 32 -3.60 -7.02 -11.22
C ARG A 32 -3.45 -7.22 -9.71
N TYR A 33 -3.48 -6.14 -8.93
CA TYR A 33 -3.08 -6.19 -7.52
C TYR A 33 -4.21 -6.02 -6.51
N ALA A 34 -5.41 -5.58 -6.93
CA ALA A 34 -6.64 -5.47 -6.11
C ALA A 34 -6.58 -4.63 -4.81
N GLY A 35 -5.44 -4.03 -4.46
CA GLY A 35 -5.26 -3.25 -3.24
C GLY A 35 -4.56 -4.02 -2.12
N GLY A 36 -4.63 -3.49 -0.90
CA GLY A 36 -4.12 -4.14 0.32
C GLY A 36 -2.70 -4.68 0.19
N ARG A 37 -2.47 -5.90 0.71
CA ARG A 37 -1.19 -6.61 0.62
C ARG A 37 -0.61 -6.73 -0.78
N GLY A 38 -1.43 -6.73 -1.84
CA GLY A 38 -0.96 -6.78 -3.22
C GLY A 38 -0.20 -5.52 -3.61
N LEU A 39 -0.72 -4.35 -3.21
CA LEU A 39 -0.05 -3.06 -3.37
C LEU A 39 1.20 -2.96 -2.49
N ILE A 40 1.11 -3.41 -1.24
CA ILE A 40 2.27 -3.47 -0.33
C ILE A 40 3.40 -4.27 -0.98
N ALA A 41 3.14 -5.51 -1.40
CA ALA A 41 4.16 -6.36 -2.01
C ALA A 41 4.78 -5.73 -3.27
N HIS A 42 3.95 -5.13 -4.14
CA HIS A 42 4.43 -4.43 -5.33
C HIS A 42 5.42 -3.32 -4.97
N TYR A 43 5.05 -2.45 -4.03
CA TYR A 43 5.88 -1.29 -3.69
C TYR A 43 7.12 -1.65 -2.89
N LEU A 44 7.04 -2.63 -1.99
CA LEU A 44 8.21 -3.13 -1.28
C LEU A 44 9.23 -3.71 -2.26
N LEU A 45 8.78 -4.51 -3.25
CA LEU A 45 9.67 -5.04 -4.29
C LEU A 45 10.25 -3.96 -5.21
N LYS A 46 9.50 -2.87 -5.45
CA LYS A 46 9.92 -1.76 -6.33
C LYS A 46 10.93 -0.83 -5.66
N TYR A 47 10.75 -0.54 -4.38
CA TYR A 47 11.46 0.56 -3.71
C TYR A 47 12.40 0.14 -2.59
N VAL A 48 12.21 -1.02 -1.95
CA VAL A 48 13.04 -1.42 -0.79
C VAL A 48 14.23 -2.25 -1.25
N PRO A 49 15.48 -1.77 -1.07
CA PRO A 49 16.66 -2.55 -1.36
C PRO A 49 16.70 -3.85 -0.54
N LYS A 50 17.22 -4.93 -1.13
CA LYS A 50 17.38 -6.23 -0.45
C LYS A 50 18.07 -6.10 0.92
N GLY A 51 19.09 -5.25 0.99
CA GLY A 51 19.89 -5.00 2.20
C GLY A 51 19.39 -3.86 3.10
N ALA A 52 18.24 -3.26 2.83
CA ALA A 52 17.73 -2.13 3.62
C ALA A 52 17.58 -2.50 5.11
N ASP A 53 18.00 -1.61 6.00
CA ASP A 53 17.66 -1.71 7.42
C ASP A 53 16.14 -1.54 7.58
N PRO A 54 15.42 -2.49 8.20
CA PRO A 54 13.98 -2.35 8.44
C PRO A 54 13.57 -1.12 9.26
N LEU A 55 14.48 -0.54 10.04
CA LEU A 55 14.25 0.71 10.79
C LEU A 55 14.92 1.93 10.15
N GLY A 56 15.58 1.74 9.00
CA GLY A 56 16.27 2.79 8.27
C GLY A 56 15.38 3.52 7.25
N PRO A 57 15.89 4.62 6.68
CA PRO A 57 15.14 5.49 5.76
C PRO A 57 14.83 4.86 4.39
N ASP A 58 15.50 3.76 4.02
CA ASP A 58 15.27 3.05 2.77
C ASP A 58 14.09 2.06 2.84
N ASN A 59 13.53 1.83 4.03
CA ASN A 59 12.29 1.10 4.18
C ASN A 59 11.09 2.02 3.94
N ILE A 60 10.01 1.47 3.39
CA ILE A 60 8.77 2.22 3.17
C ILE A 60 7.63 1.60 3.98
N LEU A 61 6.75 2.46 4.47
CA LEU A 61 5.49 2.06 5.09
C LEU A 61 4.36 2.30 4.11
N VAL A 62 3.63 1.24 3.75
CA VAL A 62 2.50 1.30 2.81
C VAL A 62 1.22 1.05 3.57
N ILE A 63 0.26 1.97 3.45
CA ILE A 63 -1.12 1.80 3.95
C ILE A 63 -2.03 1.70 2.72
N ALA A 64 -2.68 0.56 2.56
CA ALA A 64 -3.43 0.25 1.35
C ALA A 64 -4.81 -0.34 1.68
N PRO A 65 -5.92 0.33 1.34
CA PRO A 65 -7.23 -0.30 1.31
C PRO A 65 -7.33 -1.30 0.13
N GLY A 66 -8.32 -2.19 0.19
CA GLY A 66 -8.71 -3.04 -0.93
C GLY A 66 -9.69 -2.31 -1.87
N VAL A 67 -9.88 -2.83 -3.09
CA VAL A 67 -10.84 -2.26 -4.06
C VAL A 67 -12.31 -2.36 -3.64
N LEU A 68 -12.62 -3.07 -2.55
CA LEU A 68 -13.96 -3.15 -1.97
C LEU A 68 -14.14 -2.24 -0.75
N THR A 69 -13.06 -1.64 -0.24
CA THR A 69 -13.11 -0.79 0.95
C THR A 69 -13.94 0.45 0.66
N GLY A 70 -14.93 0.74 1.51
CA GLY A 70 -15.88 1.84 1.35
C GLY A 70 -17.14 1.51 0.53
N ALA A 71 -17.19 0.34 -0.12
CA ALA A 71 -18.43 -0.16 -0.73
C ALA A 71 -19.37 -0.75 0.34
N PRO A 72 -20.69 -0.81 0.11
CA PRO A 72 -21.66 -1.42 1.03
C PRO A 72 -21.61 -2.95 1.00
N VAL A 73 -20.41 -3.51 1.22
CA VAL A 73 -20.13 -4.95 1.29
C VAL A 73 -19.86 -5.32 2.75
N PRO A 74 -20.69 -6.16 3.39
CA PRO A 74 -20.50 -6.55 4.78
C PRO A 74 -19.09 -7.10 5.05
N GLY A 75 -18.40 -6.54 6.04
CA GLY A 75 -17.07 -6.97 6.45
C GLY A 75 -15.89 -6.49 5.58
N ALA A 76 -16.14 -5.67 4.55
CA ALA A 76 -15.11 -5.18 3.62
C ALA A 76 -14.45 -3.84 4.01
N GLY A 77 -14.76 -3.29 5.20
CA GLY A 77 -14.13 -2.08 5.73
C GLY A 77 -12.75 -2.34 6.35
N ARG A 78 -11.80 -2.85 5.55
CA ARG A 78 -10.43 -3.14 6.00
C ARG A 78 -9.37 -2.45 5.15
N HIS A 79 -8.18 -2.31 5.73
CA HIS A 79 -6.97 -1.89 5.06
C HIS A 79 -5.76 -2.67 5.59
N SER A 80 -4.78 -2.88 4.71
CA SER A 80 -3.49 -3.46 5.05
C SER A 80 -2.48 -2.37 5.36
N VAL A 81 -1.54 -2.64 6.26
CA VAL A 81 -0.36 -1.83 6.53
C VAL A 81 0.86 -2.74 6.47
N GLY A 82 1.91 -2.35 5.74
CA GLY A 82 3.09 -3.20 5.61
C GLY A 82 4.38 -2.46 5.23
N ALA A 83 5.49 -3.13 5.54
CA ALA A 83 6.86 -2.66 5.38
C ALA A 83 7.82 -3.87 5.43
N LYS A 84 9.13 -3.66 5.25
CA LYS A 84 10.11 -4.67 5.67
C LYS A 84 10.05 -4.79 7.20
N SER A 85 9.86 -6.00 7.71
CA SER A 85 9.66 -6.22 9.15
C SER A 85 10.99 -6.16 9.92
N PRO A 86 11.09 -5.39 11.02
CA PRO A 86 12.27 -5.42 11.90
C PRO A 86 12.37 -6.71 12.71
N LEU A 87 11.25 -7.42 12.91
CA LEU A 87 11.24 -8.69 13.66
C LEU A 87 11.76 -9.85 12.82
N THR A 88 11.38 -9.93 11.54
CA THR A 88 11.67 -11.08 10.68
C THR A 88 12.69 -10.78 9.58
N GLY A 89 12.97 -9.51 9.29
CA GLY A 89 13.81 -9.07 8.18
C GLY A 89 13.18 -9.26 6.79
N GLY A 90 11.96 -9.79 6.70
CA GLY A 90 11.26 -10.09 5.46
C GLY A 90 10.07 -9.17 5.18
N PHE A 91 9.15 -9.64 4.33
CA PHE A 91 7.86 -9.00 4.10
C PHE A 91 7.03 -9.01 5.40
N GLY A 92 6.67 -7.83 5.90
CA GLY A 92 5.77 -7.64 7.04
C GLY A 92 4.48 -6.95 6.62
N GLU A 93 3.36 -7.51 7.02
CA GLU A 93 2.02 -6.98 6.71
C GLU A 93 1.05 -7.32 7.84
N SER A 94 0.11 -6.41 8.07
CA SER A 94 -0.96 -6.54 9.06
C SER A 94 -2.23 -5.85 8.56
N GLU A 95 -3.38 -6.34 8.98
CA GLU A 95 -4.69 -5.83 8.60
C GLU A 95 -5.39 -5.17 9.78
N SER A 96 -6.10 -4.08 9.51
CA SER A 96 -7.02 -3.46 10.47
C SER A 96 -8.39 -3.24 9.84
N GLY A 97 -9.43 -3.40 10.66
CA GLY A 97 -10.81 -3.04 10.31
C GLY A 97 -11.22 -1.68 10.88
N GLY A 98 -12.52 -1.40 10.88
CA GLY A 98 -13.07 -0.18 11.47
C GLY A 98 -13.37 0.89 10.42
N TYR A 99 -13.08 2.15 10.74
CA TYR A 99 -13.50 3.33 9.97
C TYR A 99 -12.36 4.30 9.63
N TRP A 100 -11.11 3.82 9.61
CA TRP A 100 -9.94 4.63 9.22
C TRP A 100 -9.99 5.03 7.75
#